data_AF-A0A8C5L5C4-F1
#
_entry.id   AF-A0A8C5L5C4-F1
#
_cell.length_a   1.000
_cell.length_b   1.000
_cell.length_c   1.000
_cell.angle_alpha   90.00
_cell.angle_beta   90.00
_cell.angle_gamma   90.00
#
_symmetry.space_group_name_H-M   'P 1'
#
loop_
_entity.id
_entity.type
_entity.pdbx_description
1 polymer ?
#
loop_
_entity_poly.entity_id
_entity_poly.type
_entity_poly.pdbx_seq_one_letter_code
_entity_poly.pdbx_strand_id
1 'polypeptide(L)'
;MAPPWVPAVGFTLAPSLGGFVGAYFVRGEGLHWYASLQKPSWHPPRWALAPVWGTLYSAMALADLLLISGAATATTVAWHRVSPPAARLLYPYLAWLAFATVLNYHVWRNNHGRPGGRRPPE
;
A
#
# COMPACT_ATOMS: atom_id res chain seq x y z
N MET A 1 32.50 -15.64 3.03
CA MET A 1 31.67 -14.63 2.32
C MET A 1 30.23 -15.11 2.34
N ALA A 2 29.31 -14.35 2.93
CA ALA A 2 27.89 -14.73 2.93
C ALA A 2 27.31 -14.65 1.51
N PRO A 3 26.42 -15.58 1.10
CA PRO A 3 25.76 -15.52 -0.19
C PRO A 3 24.98 -14.20 -0.41
N PRO A 4 24.88 -13.69 -1.65
CA PRO A 4 24.28 -12.38 -1.95
C PRO A 4 22.79 -12.25 -1.60
N TRP A 5 22.08 -13.36 -1.36
CA TRP A 5 20.66 -13.38 -1.00
C TRP A 5 20.40 -13.22 0.50
N VAL A 6 21.42 -13.35 1.35
CA VAL A 6 21.27 -13.29 2.82
C VAL A 6 20.65 -11.98 3.31
N PRO A 7 21.04 -10.78 2.80
CA PRO A 7 20.39 -9.53 3.18
C PRO A 7 18.92 -9.47 2.76
N ALA A 8 18.58 -9.98 1.56
CA ALA A 8 17.21 -9.98 1.04
C ALA A 8 16.27 -10.85 1.90
N VAL A 9 16.76 -12.00 2.36
CA VAL A 9 16.04 -12.85 3.32
C VAL A 9 15.90 -12.14 4.67
N GLY A 10 16.92 -11.44 5.14
CA GLY A 10 16.83 -10.62 6.36
C GLY A 10 15.75 -9.54 6.28
N PHE A 11 15.71 -8.77 5.19
CA PHE A 11 14.73 -7.68 5.01
C PHE A 11 13.28 -8.16 4.85
N THR A 12 13.06 -9.39 4.38
CA THR A 12 11.73 -9.97 4.23
C THR A 12 11.24 -10.64 5.51
N LEU A 13 12.14 -11.32 6.24
CA LEU A 13 11.80 -11.98 7.49
C LEU A 13 11.63 -11.01 8.66
N ALA A 14 12.42 -9.92 8.72
CA ALA A 14 12.35 -8.96 9.81
C ALA A 14 10.94 -8.37 10.06
N PRO A 15 10.23 -7.82 9.05
CA PRO A 15 8.86 -7.33 9.26
C PRO A 15 7.86 -8.46 9.52
N SER A 16 8.09 -9.64 8.95
CA SER A 16 7.24 -10.82 9.17
C SER A 16 7.30 -11.31 10.63
N LEU A 17 8.48 -11.29 11.24
CA LEU A 17 8.69 -11.63 12.64
C LEU A 17 8.05 -10.60 13.57
N GLY A 18 8.24 -9.30 13.28
CA GLY A 18 7.58 -8.23 14.03
C GLY A 18 6.05 -8.33 13.96
N GLY A 19 5.50 -8.58 12.76
CA GLY A 19 4.06 -8.78 12.56
C GLY A 19 3.53 -10.02 13.29
N PHE A 20 4.27 -11.14 13.27
CA PHE A 20 3.89 -12.36 13.97
C PHE A 20 3.89 -12.18 15.50
N VAL A 21 4.96 -11.59 16.05
CA VAL A 21 5.07 -11.32 17.50
C VAL A 21 3.97 -10.36 17.95
N GLY A 22 3.74 -9.28 17.21
CA GLY A 22 2.63 -8.36 17.49
C GLY A 22 1.26 -9.04 17.44
N ALA A 23 1.02 -9.89 16.42
CA ALA A 23 -0.22 -10.64 16.30
C ALA A 23 -0.41 -11.66 17.43
N TYR A 24 0.67 -12.26 17.95
CA TYR A 24 0.64 -13.18 19.08
C TYR A 24 0.18 -12.49 20.37
N PHE A 25 0.71 -11.30 20.68
CA PHE A 25 0.30 -10.52 21.85
C PHE A 25 -1.13 -9.99 21.78
N VAL A 26 -1.62 -9.66 20.58
CA VAL A 26 -2.99 -9.17 20.39
C VAL A 26 -4.02 -10.32 20.39
N ARG A 27 -3.59 -11.56 20.10
CA ARG A 27 -4.48 -12.73 20.06
C ARG A 27 -4.90 -13.11 21.49
N GLY A 28 -6.21 -13.19 21.74
CA GLY A 28 -6.75 -13.61 23.04
C GLY A 28 -6.92 -12.45 24.02
N GLU A 29 -5.88 -12.16 24.82
CA GLU A 29 -5.99 -11.18 25.92
C GLU A 29 -6.30 -9.77 25.44
N GLY A 30 -5.68 -9.30 24.36
CA GLY A 30 -5.97 -7.97 23.81
C GLY A 30 -7.43 -7.80 23.38
N LEU A 31 -8.05 -8.86 22.83
CA LEU A 31 -9.45 -8.83 22.42
C LEU A 31 -10.41 -8.96 23.62
N HIS A 32 -10.05 -9.76 24.64
CA HIS A 32 -10.83 -9.89 25.87
C HIS A 32 -10.78 -8.62 26.74
N TRP A 33 -9.60 -8.02 26.88
CA TRP A 33 -9.44 -6.72 27.52
C TRP A 33 -10.23 -5.64 26.79
N TYR A 34 -10.15 -5.57 25.45
CA TYR A 34 -10.97 -4.62 24.69
C TYR A 34 -12.48 -4.90 24.82
N ALA A 35 -12.87 -6.15 25.04
CA ALA A 35 -14.27 -6.52 25.28
C ALA A 35 -14.78 -6.01 26.63
N SER A 36 -13.96 -6.06 27.70
CA SER A 36 -14.33 -5.65 29.06
C SER A 36 -14.35 -4.15 29.32
N LEU A 37 -13.75 -3.34 28.43
CA LEU A 37 -13.80 -1.89 28.53
C LEU A 37 -15.23 -1.34 28.47
N GLN A 38 -15.54 -0.38 29.34
CA GLN A 38 -16.76 0.43 29.25
C GLN A 38 -16.64 1.37 28.04
N LYS A 39 -17.28 0.98 26.93
CA LYS A 39 -17.23 1.73 25.67
C LYS A 39 -18.32 2.80 25.64
N PRO A 40 -18.01 4.03 25.17
CA PRO A 40 -19.01 5.08 25.02
C PRO A 40 -20.01 4.70 23.93
N SER A 41 -21.27 5.13 24.06
CA SER A 41 -22.38 4.71 23.19
C SER A 41 -22.21 5.05 21.70
N TRP A 42 -21.32 5.98 21.34
CA TRP A 42 -21.06 6.44 19.98
C TRP A 42 -19.90 5.71 19.27
N HIS A 43 -19.27 4.71 19.90
CA HIS A 43 -18.18 3.97 19.27
C HIS A 43 -18.65 3.17 18.03
N PRO A 44 -17.89 3.20 16.93
CA PRO A 44 -18.29 2.49 15.71
C PRO A 44 -18.23 0.96 15.90
N PRO A 45 -19.10 0.21 15.21
CA PRO A 45 -19.08 -1.25 15.27
C PRO A 45 -17.77 -1.80 14.66
N ARG A 46 -17.30 -2.95 15.16
CA ARG A 46 -15.97 -3.52 14.81
C ARG A 46 -15.75 -3.70 13.30
N TRP A 47 -16.80 -4.03 12.55
CA TRP A 47 -16.73 -4.23 11.10
C TRP A 47 -16.49 -2.92 10.33
N ALA A 48 -16.89 -1.76 10.89
CA ALA A 48 -16.72 -0.46 10.24
C ALA A 48 -15.24 -0.06 10.10
N LEU A 49 -14.35 -0.65 10.91
CA LEU A 49 -12.91 -0.45 10.79
C LEU A 49 -12.37 -0.93 9.43
N ALA A 50 -12.89 -2.02 8.87
CA ALA A 50 -12.38 -2.57 7.61
C ALA A 50 -12.61 -1.62 6.41
N PRO A 51 -13.82 -1.05 6.18
CA PRO A 51 -14.03 -0.03 5.17
C PRO A 51 -13.19 1.24 5.38
N VAL A 52 -13.04 1.70 6.63
CA VAL A 52 -12.25 2.91 6.95
C VAL A 52 -10.78 2.71 6.57
N TRP A 53 -10.16 1.62 7.04
CA TRP A 53 -8.78 1.31 6.69
C TRP A 53 -8.60 1.06 5.21
N GLY A 54 -9.52 0.35 4.55
CA GLY A 54 -9.47 0.13 3.10
C GLY A 54 -9.51 1.44 2.31
N THR A 55 -10.35 2.38 2.73
CA THR A 55 -10.44 3.71 2.11
C THR A 55 -9.16 4.51 2.34
N LEU A 56 -8.63 4.51 3.58
CA LEU A 56 -7.39 5.19 3.93
C LEU A 56 -6.20 4.66 3.13
N TYR A 57 -6.00 3.34 3.08
CA TYR A 57 -4.90 2.74 2.32
C TYR A 57 -5.03 3.01 0.81
N SER A 58 -6.24 2.98 0.27
CA SER A 58 -6.47 3.32 -1.14
C SER A 58 -6.14 4.78 -1.44
N ALA A 59 -6.51 5.70 -0.54
CA ALA A 59 -6.18 7.11 -0.66
C ALA A 59 -4.67 7.37 -0.52
N MET A 60 -4.00 6.71 0.44
CA MET A 60 -2.56 6.79 0.63
C MET A 60 -1.80 6.26 -0.61
N ALA A 61 -2.23 5.12 -1.16
CA ALA A 61 -1.63 4.57 -2.37
C ALA A 61 -1.78 5.51 -3.57
N LEU A 62 -2.94 6.16 -3.73
CA LEU A 62 -3.13 7.17 -4.77
C LEU A 62 -2.24 8.39 -4.55
N ALA A 63 -2.14 8.89 -3.31
CA ALA A 63 -1.28 10.02 -2.97
C ALA A 63 0.21 9.71 -3.26
N ASP A 64 0.67 8.52 -2.89
CA ASP A 64 2.03 8.04 -3.17
C ASP A 64 2.30 7.96 -4.67
N LEU A 65 1.39 7.36 -5.44
CA LEU A 65 1.50 7.26 -6.90
C LEU A 65 1.60 8.64 -7.58
N LEU A 66 0.81 9.61 -7.15
CA LEU A 66 0.86 10.97 -7.67
C LEU A 66 2.16 11.68 -7.27
N LEU A 67 2.58 11.51 -6.02
CA LEU A 67 3.80 12.12 -5.49
C LEU A 67 5.04 11.60 -6.23
N ILE A 68 5.17 10.29 -6.39
CA ILE A 68 6.32 9.68 -7.06
C ILE A 68 6.34 10.03 -8.55
N SER A 69 5.18 10.11 -9.20
CA SER A 69 5.05 10.54 -10.60
C SER A 69 5.46 12.00 -10.79
N GLY A 70 5.01 12.88 -9.89
CA GLY A 70 5.42 14.29 -9.87
C GLY A 70 6.91 14.45 -9.63
N ALA A 71 7.45 13.76 -8.62
CA ALA A 71 8.87 13.81 -8.28
C ALA A 71 9.77 13.29 -9.41
N ALA A 72 9.41 12.17 -10.03
CA ALA A 72 10.14 11.62 -11.18
C ALA A 72 10.15 12.58 -12.38
N THR A 73 9.00 13.20 -12.66
CA THR A 73 8.87 14.19 -13.75
C THR A 73 9.70 15.43 -13.45
N ALA A 74 9.60 15.97 -12.23
CA ALA A 74 10.38 17.13 -11.79
C ALA A 74 11.89 16.86 -11.87
N THR A 75 12.33 15.69 -11.43
CA THR A 75 13.75 15.26 -11.51
C THR A 75 14.21 15.19 -12.96
N THR A 76 13.39 14.60 -13.83
CA THR A 76 13.70 14.51 -15.27
C THR A 76 13.86 15.88 -15.89
N VAL A 77 12.95 16.83 -15.59
CA VAL A 77 13.01 18.21 -16.11
C VAL A 77 14.22 18.97 -15.56
N ALA A 78 14.48 18.87 -14.25
CA ALA A 78 15.61 19.53 -13.60
C ALA A 78 16.95 19.01 -14.15
N TRP A 79 17.11 17.70 -14.27
CA TRP A 79 18.34 17.07 -14.77
C TRP A 79 18.54 17.26 -16.26
N HIS A 80 17.48 17.52 -17.03
CA HIS A 80 17.62 17.81 -18.46
C HIS A 80 18.49 19.04 -18.75
N ARG A 81 18.59 19.97 -17.78
CA ARG A 81 19.43 21.17 -17.88
C ARG A 81 20.88 20.96 -17.42
N VAL A 82 21.15 19.93 -16.62
CA VAL A 82 22.47 19.67 -16.01
C VAL A 82 23.19 18.51 -16.70
N SER A 83 22.52 17.38 -16.85
CA SER A 83 23.07 16.15 -17.44
C SER A 83 22.01 15.43 -18.30
N PRO A 84 21.92 15.79 -19.59
CA PRO A 84 20.95 15.18 -20.51
C PRO A 84 20.96 13.64 -20.57
N PRO A 85 22.12 12.95 -20.47
CA PRO A 85 22.13 11.49 -20.40
C PRO A 85 21.43 10.94 -19.16
N ALA A 86 21.56 11.58 -18.00
CA ALA A 86 20.94 11.13 -16.75
C ALA A 86 19.41 11.31 -16.80
N ALA A 87 18.92 12.39 -17.40
CA ALA A 87 17.48 12.58 -17.62
C ALA A 87 16.87 11.50 -18.52
N ARG A 88 17.59 11.04 -19.56
CA ARG A 88 17.10 9.97 -20.45
C ARG A 88 16.97 8.62 -19.75
N LEU A 89 17.77 8.36 -18.71
CA LEU A 89 17.63 7.15 -17.89
C LEU A 89 16.30 7.10 -17.11
N LEU A 90 15.66 8.25 -16.89
CA LEU A 90 14.35 8.34 -16.23
C LEU A 90 13.17 8.10 -17.19
N TYR A 91 13.35 8.18 -18.50
CA TYR A 91 12.28 7.92 -19.48
C TYR A 91 11.60 6.55 -19.33
N PRO A 92 12.32 5.41 -19.21
CA PRO A 92 11.66 4.12 -19.00
C PRO A 92 10.89 4.09 -17.68
N TYR A 93 11.36 4.80 -16.65
CA TYR A 93 10.66 4.88 -15.38
C TYR A 93 9.37 5.73 -15.48
N LEU A 94 9.40 6.87 -16.17
CA LEU A 94 8.19 7.67 -16.44
C LEU A 94 7.15 6.89 -17.26
N ALA A 95 7.60 6.12 -18.27
CA ALA A 95 6.72 5.26 -19.05
C ALA A 95 6.05 4.20 -18.15
N TRP A 96 6.81 3.62 -17.22
CA TRP A 96 6.27 2.69 -16.23
C TRP A 96 5.24 3.34 -15.29
N LEU A 97 5.52 4.53 -14.76
CA LEU A 97 4.59 5.24 -13.88
C LEU A 97 3.28 5.61 -14.60
N ALA A 98 3.37 6.03 -15.87
CA ALA A 98 2.20 6.26 -16.71
C ALA A 98 1.40 4.96 -16.92
N PHE A 99 2.08 3.86 -17.24
CA PHE A 99 1.45 2.55 -17.38
C PHE A 99 0.75 2.11 -16.09
N ALA A 100 1.42 2.20 -14.94
CA ALA A 100 0.86 1.86 -13.64
C ALA A 100 -0.37 2.73 -13.32
N THR A 101 -0.32 4.02 -13.62
CA THR A 101 -1.46 4.94 -13.43
C THR A 101 -2.65 4.54 -14.30
N VAL A 102 -2.43 4.27 -15.58
CA VAL A 102 -3.47 3.84 -16.52
C VAL A 102 -4.07 2.50 -16.11
N LEU A 103 -3.24 1.53 -15.70
CA LEU A 103 -3.69 0.23 -15.21
C LEU A 103 -4.58 0.39 -13.97
N ASN A 104 -4.11 1.13 -12.96
CA ASN A 104 -4.88 1.38 -11.73
C ASN A 104 -6.21 2.09 -12.01
N TYR A 105 -6.19 3.11 -12.89
CA TYR A 105 -7.40 3.80 -13.33
C TYR A 105 -8.38 2.86 -14.03
N HIS A 106 -7.91 1.99 -14.93
CA HIS A 106 -8.77 1.03 -15.60
C HIS A 106 -9.32 -0.03 -14.66
N VAL A 107 -8.53 -0.53 -13.71
CA VAL A 107 -9.02 -1.46 -12.68
C VAL A 107 -10.13 -0.80 -11.87
N TRP A 108 -9.94 0.44 -11.40
CA TRP A 108 -10.99 1.17 -10.69
C TRP A 108 -12.21 1.40 -11.58
N ARG A 109 -12.02 1.94 -12.79
CA ARG A 109 -13.11 2.23 -13.74
C ARG A 109 -13.85 0.97 -14.18
N ASN A 110 -13.23 -0.20 -14.19
CA ASN A 110 -13.94 -1.43 -14.56
C ASN A 110 -14.65 -2.08 -13.36
N ASN A 111 -14.37 -1.63 -12.12
CA ASN A 111 -14.89 -2.24 -10.90
C ASN A 111 -15.65 -1.28 -9.96
N HIS A 112 -15.76 0.02 -10.28
CA HIS A 112 -16.39 1.05 -9.43
C HIS A 112 -17.88 0.85 -9.13
N GLY A 113 -18.55 -0.10 -9.78
CA GLY A 113 -19.98 -0.38 -9.60
C GLY A 113 -20.32 -1.83 -9.23
N ARG A 114 -19.32 -2.68 -8.93
CA ARG A 114 -19.57 -4.08 -8.55
C ARG A 114 -19.83 -4.17 -7.03
N PRO A 115 -21.02 -4.60 -6.59
CA PRO A 115 -21.23 -4.95 -5.19
C PRO A 115 -20.32 -6.14 -4.87
N GLY A 116 -19.36 -5.96 -3.98
CA GLY A 116 -18.48 -7.03 -3.50
C GLY A 116 -19.28 -8.04 -2.69
N GLY A 117 -19.93 -9.00 -3.37
CA GLY A 117 -20.84 -9.91 -2.69
C GLY A 117 -21.43 -11.07 -3.49
N ARG A 118 -21.04 -11.32 -4.75
CA ARG A 118 -21.45 -12.57 -5.42
C ARG A 118 -20.39 -13.65 -5.18
N ARG A 119 -20.70 -14.58 -4.26
CA ARG A 119 -20.02 -15.87 -4.20
C ARG A 119 -20.20 -16.58 -5.56
N PRO A 120 -19.20 -17.33 -6.05
CA PRO A 120 -19.38 -18.18 -7.22
C PRO A 120 -20.53 -19.17 -6.97
N PRO A 121 -21.39 -19.45 -7.96
CA PRO A 121 -22.30 -20.59 -7.88
C PRO A 121 -21.48 -21.87 -7.85
N GLU A 122 -21.90 -22.81 -7.00
CA GLU A 122 -21.32 -24.15 -6.83
C GLU A 122 -21.47 -25.02 -8.08
#